data_AF-A0A4Y9S3C0-F1
#
_entry.id   AF-A0A4Y9S3C0-F1
#
_cell.length_a   1.000
_cell.length_b   1.000
_cell.length_c   1.000
_cell.angle_alpha   90.00
_cell.angle_beta   90.00
_cell.angle_gamma   90.00
#
_symmetry.space_group_name_H-M   'P 1'
#
loop_
_entity.id
_entity.type
_entity.pdbx_description
1 polymer ?
#
loop_
_entity_poly.entity_id
_entity_poly.type
_entity_poly.pdbx_seq_one_letter_code
_entity_poly.pdbx_strand_id
1 'polypeptide(L)'
;MTKKTSADTKPDLRIVESESAVYDLMRAPETTADRVKRLQMEAHSLALEEIEALEKLLLEAAAKAKAIADGGDAYPVGAREIASRLAADLPTKAETIKTIVHRVG
;
A
#
# COMPACT_ATOMS: atom_id res chain seq x y z
N MET A 1 71.26 31.70 24.12
CA MET A 1 70.90 30.39 24.74
C MET A 1 69.54 30.62 25.41
N THR A 2 68.42 30.00 25.11
CA THR A 2 68.11 28.71 24.49
C THR A 2 66.67 28.74 23.95
N LYS A 3 66.50 28.17 22.76
CA LYS A 3 65.26 27.93 22.01
C LYS A 3 64.55 26.70 22.63
N LYS A 4 63.23 26.73 22.81
CA LYS A 4 62.35 25.54 22.91
C LYS A 4 60.99 25.91 22.27
N THR A 5 60.88 25.85 20.94
CA THR A 5 60.34 24.73 20.15
C THR A 5 58.93 24.31 20.55
N SER A 6 58.01 24.72 19.69
CA SER A 6 56.66 24.23 19.44
C SER A 6 56.45 22.78 19.89
N ALA A 7 55.56 22.55 20.84
CA ALA A 7 55.13 21.22 21.23
C ALA A 7 53.65 21.06 20.85
N ASP A 8 53.45 20.38 19.73
CA ASP A 8 52.30 19.52 19.41
C ASP A 8 50.97 19.90 20.10
N THR A 9 50.27 20.89 19.54
CA THR A 9 48.82 21.01 19.73
C THR A 9 48.18 19.90 18.91
N LYS A 10 48.21 18.66 19.42
CA LYS A 10 47.38 17.59 18.87
C LYS A 10 45.92 18.06 18.97
N PRO A 11 45.15 18.07 17.87
CA PRO A 11 43.75 18.41 17.95
C PRO A 11 43.06 17.45 18.93
N ASP A 12 42.37 17.99 19.93
CA ASP A 12 41.57 17.21 20.88
C ASP A 12 40.32 16.69 20.15
N LEU A 13 40.53 15.62 19.38
CA LEU A 13 39.49 14.95 18.61
C LEU A 13 38.69 14.06 19.57
N ARG A 14 37.52 14.56 19.97
CA ARG A 14 36.55 13.79 20.73
C ARG A 14 35.59 13.12 19.76
N ILE A 15 35.47 11.80 19.84
CA ILE A 15 34.47 11.04 19.10
C ILE A 15 33.12 11.36 19.75
N VAL A 16 32.32 12.15 19.05
CA VAL A 16 30.92 12.36 19.39
C VAL A 16 30.18 11.18 18.79
N GLU A 17 29.61 10.32 19.63
CA GLU A 17 28.65 9.30 19.20
C GLU A 17 27.37 10.00 18.74
N SER A 18 27.40 10.58 17.54
CA SER A 18 26.19 10.96 16.84
C SER A 18 25.68 9.73 16.12
N GLU A 19 24.41 9.40 16.31
CA GLU A 19 23.63 8.54 15.41
C GLU A 19 23.43 9.26 14.05
N SER A 20 24.50 9.75 13.45
CA SER A 20 24.48 10.40 12.16
C SER A 20 24.32 9.33 11.10
N ALA A 21 23.13 9.25 10.52
CA ALA A 21 22.88 8.45 9.33
C ALA A 21 23.95 8.77 8.27
N VAL A 22 24.62 7.74 7.75
CA VAL A 22 25.59 7.86 6.67
C VAL A 22 24.83 8.31 5.41
N TYR A 23 24.89 9.60 5.09
CA TYR A 23 24.33 10.14 3.85
C TYR A 23 25.33 9.96 2.71
N ASP A 24 24.91 9.27 1.65
CA ASP A 24 25.65 9.23 0.39
C ASP A 24 25.60 10.60 -0.30
N LEU A 25 26.65 11.40 -0.07
CA LEU A 25 26.81 12.76 -0.60
C LEU A 25 26.96 12.81 -2.12
N MET A 26 27.19 11.67 -2.80
CA MET A 26 27.26 11.59 -4.27
C MET A 26 25.87 11.46 -4.91
N ARG A 27 24.82 11.16 -4.14
CA ARG A 27 23.44 11.16 -4.60
C ARG A 27 22.83 12.52 -4.33
N ALA A 28 22.46 13.24 -5.40
CA ALA A 28 21.70 14.48 -5.25
C ALA A 28 20.46 14.22 -4.37
N PRO A 29 20.21 15.04 -3.34
CA PRO A 29 19.05 14.83 -2.47
C PRO A 29 17.78 14.85 -3.32
N GLU A 30 16.90 13.87 -3.08
CA GLU A 30 15.58 13.80 -3.70
C GLU A 30 14.90 15.16 -3.56
N THR A 31 14.49 15.77 -4.68
CA THR A 31 13.75 17.02 -4.60
C THR A 31 12.38 16.77 -3.98
N THR A 32 11.75 17.81 -3.43
CA THR A 32 10.37 17.69 -2.95
C THR A 32 9.42 17.17 -4.04
N ALA A 33 9.65 17.54 -5.30
CA ALA A 33 8.87 17.06 -6.44
C ALA A 33 9.06 15.56 -6.70
N ASP A 34 10.31 15.06 -6.65
CA ASP A 34 10.60 13.62 -6.80
C ASP A 34 9.96 12.81 -5.67
N ARG A 35 10.01 13.34 -4.44
CA ARG A 35 9.38 12.72 -3.28
C ARG A 35 7.87 12.62 -3.42
N VAL A 36 7.22 13.71 -3.85
CA VAL A 36 5.77 13.71 -4.10
C VAL A 36 5.41 12.69 -5.18
N LYS A 37 6.15 12.65 -6.29
CA LYS A 37 5.89 11.69 -7.37
C LYS A 37 5.99 10.23 -6.89
N ARG A 38 7.01 9.91 -6.09
CA ARG A 38 7.17 8.58 -5.51
C ARG A 38 6.01 8.21 -4.59
N LEU A 39 5.64 9.10 -3.67
CA LEU A 39 4.51 8.88 -2.76
C LEU A 39 3.18 8.72 -3.50
N GLN A 40 2.97 9.46 -4.59
CA GLN A 40 1.78 9.32 -5.43
C GLN A 40 1.73 7.95 -6.12
N MET A 41 2.86 7.46 -6.66
CA MET A 41 2.92 6.12 -7.25
C MET A 41 2.68 5.02 -6.21
N GLU A 42 3.24 5.18 -5.01
CA GLU A 42 3.03 4.24 -3.90
C GLU A 42 1.56 4.22 -3.46
N ALA A 43 0.95 5.39 -3.28
CA ALA A 43 -0.47 5.50 -2.95
C ALA A 43 -1.37 4.91 -4.04
N HIS A 44 -1.03 5.13 -5.32
CA HIS A 44 -1.77 4.56 -6.44
C HIS A 44 -1.66 3.03 -6.46
N SER A 45 -0.46 2.48 -6.25
CA SER A 45 -0.24 1.03 -6.17
C SER A 45 -1.06 0.39 -5.05
N LEU A 46 -1.04 1.00 -3.85
CA LEU A 46 -1.81 0.50 -2.70
C LEU A 46 -3.32 0.56 -2.96
N ALA A 47 -3.79 1.62 -3.61
CA ALA A 47 -5.21 1.74 -3.97
C ALA A 47 -5.65 0.66 -4.97
N LEU A 48 -4.80 0.33 -5.96
CA LEU A 48 -5.09 -0.74 -6.91
C LEU A 48 -5.19 -2.10 -6.23
N GLU A 49 -4.27 -2.41 -5.30
CA GLU A 49 -4.29 -3.66 -4.52
C GLU A 49 -5.59 -3.80 -3.71
N GLU A 50 -6.05 -2.72 -3.06
CA GLU A 50 -7.31 -2.72 -2.31
C GLU A 50 -8.52 -2.95 -3.22
N ILE A 51 -8.51 -2.41 -4.44
CA ILE A 51 -9.59 -2.63 -5.40
C ILE A 51 -9.61 -4.10 -5.87
N GLU A 52 -8.45 -4.70 -6.15
CA GLU A 52 -8.37 -6.13 -6.47
C GLU A 52 -8.85 -7.01 -5.31
N ALA A 53 -8.57 -6.63 -4.06
CA ALA A 53 -9.08 -7.32 -2.89
C ALA A 53 -10.62 -7.23 -2.79
N LEU A 54 -11.19 -6.05 -3.07
CA LEU A 54 -12.63 -5.87 -3.15
C LEU A 54 -13.28 -6.75 -4.23
N GLU A 55 -12.68 -6.85 -5.41
CA GLU A 55 -13.19 -7.73 -6.48
C GLU A 55 -13.29 -9.18 -6.03
N LYS A 56 -12.23 -9.70 -5.39
CA LYS A 56 -12.22 -11.07 -4.83
C LYS A 56 -13.33 -11.24 -3.79
N LEU A 57 -13.48 -10.26 -2.89
CA LEU A 57 -14.52 -10.29 -1.86
C LEU A 57 -15.94 -10.30 -2.45
N LEU A 58 -16.18 -9.57 -3.54
CA LEU A 58 -17.47 -9.56 -4.23
C LEU A 58 -17.80 -10.94 -4.83
N LEU A 59 -16.81 -11.62 -5.41
CA LEU A 59 -16.98 -12.97 -5.95
C LEU A 59 -17.22 -14.01 -4.83
N GLU A 60 -16.50 -13.93 -3.73
CA GLU A 60 -16.70 -14.77 -2.55
C GLU A 60 -18.09 -14.55 -1.94
N ALA A 61 -18.51 -13.29 -1.81
CA ALA A 61 -19.84 -12.93 -1.34
C ALA A 61 -20.93 -13.46 -2.28
N ALA A 62 -20.73 -13.40 -3.61
CA ALA A 62 -21.65 -13.97 -4.59
C ALA A 62 -21.76 -15.50 -4.43
N ALA A 63 -20.65 -16.21 -4.25
CA ALA A 63 -20.65 -17.65 -4.02
C ALA A 63 -21.39 -18.03 -2.72
N LYS A 64 -21.15 -17.28 -1.63
CA LYS A 64 -21.86 -17.47 -0.36
C LYS A 64 -23.35 -17.16 -0.48
N ALA A 65 -23.71 -16.11 -1.20
CA ALA A 65 -25.10 -15.75 -1.47
C ALA A 65 -25.80 -16.83 -2.29
N LYS A 66 -25.12 -17.41 -3.29
CA LYS A 66 -25.64 -18.54 -4.06
C LYS A 66 -25.93 -19.76 -3.18
N ALA A 67 -25.00 -20.11 -2.28
CA ALA A 67 -25.21 -21.23 -1.34
C ALA A 67 -26.43 -21.01 -0.42
N ILE A 68 -26.67 -19.77 0.03
CA ILE A 68 -27.86 -19.43 0.82
C ILE A 68 -29.13 -19.52 -0.02
N ALA A 69 -29.12 -18.98 -1.25
CA ALA A 69 -30.25 -19.01 -2.15
C ALA A 69 -30.67 -20.45 -2.51
N ASP A 70 -29.68 -21.32 -2.73
CA ASP A 70 -29.87 -22.73 -3.11
C ASP A 70 -30.18 -23.64 -1.89
N GLY A 71 -30.06 -23.14 -0.66
CA GLY A 71 -30.20 -23.91 0.58
C GLY A 71 -31.64 -24.33 0.98
N GLY A 72 -32.64 -24.09 0.12
CA GLY A 72 -34.01 -24.57 0.31
C GLY A 72 -34.65 -24.11 1.63
N ASP A 73 -35.34 -25.03 2.31
CA ASP A 73 -36.10 -24.75 3.54
C ASP A 73 -35.21 -24.49 4.77
N ALA A 74 -33.90 -24.67 4.67
CA ALA A 74 -32.96 -24.32 5.74
C ALA A 74 -32.83 -22.79 5.94
N TYR A 75 -33.25 -21.99 4.95
CA TYR A 75 -33.17 -20.54 5.00
C TYR A 75 -34.56 -19.90 4.76
N PRO A 76 -34.92 -18.85 5.53
CA PRO A 76 -36.15 -18.11 5.31
C PRO A 76 -36.25 -17.54 3.88
N VAL A 77 -37.44 -17.54 3.32
CA VAL A 77 -37.69 -17.09 1.93
C VAL A 77 -37.13 -15.69 1.65
N GLY A 78 -37.32 -14.74 2.55
CA GLY A 78 -36.80 -13.37 2.38
C GLY A 78 -35.26 -13.31 2.33
N ALA A 79 -34.56 -14.14 3.11
CA ALA A 79 -33.11 -14.23 3.06
C ALA A 79 -32.63 -14.85 1.73
N ARG A 80 -33.33 -15.87 1.23
CA ARG A 80 -33.04 -16.51 -0.07
C ARG A 80 -33.26 -15.55 -1.24
N GLU A 81 -34.32 -14.75 -1.21
CA GLU A 81 -34.58 -13.76 -2.26
C GLU A 81 -33.47 -12.70 -2.34
N ILE A 82 -33.04 -12.16 -1.21
CA ILE A 82 -31.94 -11.20 -1.16
C ILE A 82 -30.64 -11.86 -1.63
N ALA A 83 -30.36 -13.08 -1.16
CA ALA A 83 -29.16 -13.82 -1.54
C ALA A 83 -29.15 -14.16 -3.05
N SER A 84 -30.31 -14.49 -3.64
CA SER A 84 -30.43 -14.73 -5.08
C SER A 84 -30.11 -13.48 -5.90
N ARG A 85 -30.61 -12.31 -5.48
CA ARG A 85 -30.28 -11.02 -6.13
C ARG A 85 -28.79 -10.70 -6.01
N LEU A 86 -28.21 -10.89 -4.84
CA LEU A 86 -26.77 -10.68 -4.61
C LEU A 86 -25.91 -11.61 -5.47
N ALA A 87 -26.27 -12.90 -5.54
CA ALA A 87 -25.55 -13.88 -6.36
C ALA A 87 -25.57 -13.53 -7.86
N ALA A 88 -26.64 -12.87 -8.34
CA ALA A 88 -26.76 -12.43 -9.72
C ALA A 88 -26.01 -11.11 -10.01
N ASP A 89 -26.03 -10.15 -9.06
CA ASP A 89 -25.57 -8.78 -9.29
C ASP A 89 -24.08 -8.59 -8.98
N LEU A 90 -23.57 -9.18 -7.89
CA LEU A 90 -22.19 -8.96 -7.43
C LEU A 90 -21.12 -9.35 -8.46
N PRO A 91 -21.24 -10.46 -9.24
CA PRO A 91 -20.25 -10.78 -10.28
C PRO A 91 -20.15 -9.71 -11.37
N THR A 92 -21.29 -9.16 -11.81
CA THR A 92 -21.30 -8.08 -12.81
C THR A 92 -20.68 -6.80 -12.27
N LYS A 93 -20.88 -6.49 -10.99
CA LYS A 93 -20.21 -5.36 -10.34
C LYS A 93 -18.69 -5.55 -10.28
N ALA A 94 -18.22 -6.76 -9.91
CA ALA A 94 -16.79 -7.07 -9.87
C ALA A 94 -16.14 -6.88 -11.25
N GLU A 95 -16.75 -7.40 -12.33
CA GLU A 95 -16.25 -7.21 -13.70
C GLU A 95 -16.27 -5.74 -14.14
N THR A 96 -17.26 -4.97 -13.70
CA THR A 96 -17.34 -3.54 -14.01
C THR A 96 -16.19 -2.78 -13.34
N ILE A 97 -15.90 -3.07 -12.06
CA ILE A 97 -14.78 -2.47 -11.32
C ILE A 97 -13.47 -2.80 -12.02
N LYS A 98 -13.25 -4.06 -12.36
CA LYS A 98 -12.08 -4.54 -13.09
C LYS A 98 -11.88 -3.77 -14.39
N THR A 99 -12.94 -3.64 -15.19
CA THR A 99 -12.88 -2.92 -16.46
C THR A 99 -12.52 -1.44 -16.28
N ILE A 100 -13.02 -0.79 -15.23
CA ILE A 100 -12.68 0.60 -14.91
C ILE A 100 -11.20 0.72 -14.52
N VAL A 101 -10.72 -0.17 -13.65
CA VAL A 101 -9.32 -0.17 -13.20
C VAL A 101 -8.35 -0.38 -14.37
N HIS A 102 -8.61 -1.36 -15.22
CA HIS A 102 -7.81 -1.64 -16.42
C HIS A 102 -7.77 -0.49 -17.43
N ARG A 103 -8.71 0.45 -17.37
CA ARG A 103 -8.75 1.63 -18.24
C ARG A 103 -8.00 2.82 -17.65
N VAL A 104 -7.92 2.92 -16.33
CA VAL A 104 -7.35 4.07 -15.61
C VAL A 104 -5.89 3.84 -15.22
N GLY A 105 -5.50 2.59 -14.95
CA GLY A 105 -4.09 2.18 -14.78
C GLY A 105 -3.35 2.10 -16.11
#